data_AF-A0A9N8WKQ7-F1
#
_entry.id   AF-A0A9N8WKQ7-F1
#
_cell.length_a   1.000
_cell.length_b   1.000
_cell.length_c   1.000
_cell.angle_alpha   90.00
_cell.angle_beta   90.00
_cell.angle_gamma   90.00
#
_symmetry.space_group_name_H-M   'P 1'
#
loop_
_entity.id
_entity.type
_entity.pdbx_description
1 polymer ?
#
loop_
_entity_poly.entity_id
_entity_poly.type
_entity_poly.pdbx_seq_one_letter_code
_entity_poly.pdbx_strand_id
1 'polypeptide(L)'
;MRIIRSVKTPQLNPIRYFSTTQTNSAALTSNSSSQSSSKFKSSPENTIVHPDHQAIKTRHTVRLSPDFGKNQHLPIDNELNERLKKVLLGFNAPIRYAFAYGSGVFPQKGYEGKPKPMMDFIFAVNHPQHWHSLNINQNRSHYSFMGTLGSRAVSVLQENTGAGVYFNTYVKMDNMLIKYGVVSVDSICKDLLHWENLYMAGRMHKPIIILRDDARIRLAQQVNLTSSLKTALLLLPKNFTEEQLYLTIASISFKGDFRRYVGENPNKVKNVVSKQMGNFNLLYADLIKGLPNVEFTGSDKLQQDDNPRIRGKMIQDLPRVLRHKIREEHRMKLIRNGKTWVSDDKEIYKNIASSEGYEEYIETGLSEIVFWPALTQSLKGILTAGMFKSAKYTSSKLSKWILRPQ
;
A
#
# COMPACT_ATOMS: atom_id res chain seq x y z
N MET A 1 -54.66 -13.40 -49.29
CA MET A 1 -54.89 -14.26 -48.11
C MET A 1 -53.55 -14.82 -47.62
N ARG A 2 -52.93 -14.25 -46.57
CA ARG A 2 -51.95 -14.86 -45.62
C ARG A 2 -51.25 -13.80 -44.74
N ILE A 3 -51.90 -13.56 -43.61
CA ILE A 3 -51.45 -13.30 -42.23
C ILE A 3 -49.97 -12.90 -41.98
N ILE A 4 -49.80 -11.71 -41.40
CA ILE A 4 -48.61 -11.13 -40.78
C ILE A 4 -48.50 -11.64 -39.32
N ARG A 5 -47.33 -12.10 -38.87
CA ARG A 5 -47.03 -12.39 -37.45
C ARG A 5 -46.14 -11.30 -36.86
N SER A 6 -46.70 -10.57 -35.89
CA SER A 6 -46.03 -9.66 -34.96
C SER A 6 -45.57 -10.46 -33.73
N VAL A 7 -44.33 -10.26 -33.28
CA VAL A 7 -43.82 -10.79 -32.01
C VAL A 7 -43.65 -9.64 -31.03
N LYS A 8 -44.35 -9.72 -29.90
CA LYS A 8 -44.34 -8.73 -28.80
C LYS A 8 -43.18 -8.99 -27.84
N THR A 9 -42.54 -7.90 -27.41
CA THR A 9 -41.63 -7.79 -26.27
C THR A 9 -42.38 -7.79 -24.92
N PRO A 10 -41.83 -8.37 -23.85
CA PRO A 10 -42.41 -8.27 -22.51
C PRO A 10 -41.91 -7.04 -21.76
N GLN A 11 -42.85 -6.27 -21.18
CA GLN A 11 -42.59 -5.18 -20.24
C GLN A 11 -42.33 -5.71 -18.82
N LEU A 12 -41.35 -5.13 -18.13
CA LEU A 12 -41.09 -5.33 -16.70
C LEU A 12 -41.40 -4.05 -15.93
N ASN A 13 -42.22 -4.18 -14.87
CA ASN A 13 -42.69 -3.10 -14.01
C ASN A 13 -41.60 -2.58 -13.04
N PRO A 14 -41.67 -1.30 -12.60
CA PRO A 14 -40.69 -0.71 -11.69
C PRO A 14 -40.97 -1.05 -10.23
N ILE A 15 -39.93 -1.46 -9.50
CA ILE A 15 -39.97 -1.69 -8.05
C ILE A 15 -39.73 -0.34 -7.34
N ARG A 16 -40.69 0.05 -6.49
CA ARG A 16 -40.63 1.22 -5.61
C ARG A 16 -39.81 0.92 -4.35
N TYR A 17 -38.96 1.87 -3.97
CA TYR A 17 -38.25 1.93 -2.70
C TYR A 17 -39.20 2.35 -1.58
N PHE A 18 -39.08 1.70 -0.41
CA PHE A 18 -39.60 2.21 0.86
C PHE A 18 -38.47 2.42 1.85
N SER A 19 -38.32 3.69 2.24
CA SER A 19 -37.59 4.18 3.40
C SER A 19 -38.50 4.13 4.62
N THR A 20 -37.98 3.79 5.79
CA THR A 20 -38.67 4.12 7.05
C THR A 20 -37.66 4.42 8.15
N THR A 21 -37.81 5.62 8.70
CA THR A 21 -37.13 6.19 9.86
C THR A 21 -38.15 6.31 11.00
N GLN A 22 -37.62 6.35 12.23
CA GLN A 22 -38.20 6.87 13.49
C GLN A 22 -38.97 5.95 14.46
N THR A 23 -38.29 5.66 15.58
CA THR A 23 -38.59 6.08 16.98
C THR A 23 -40.04 6.41 17.36
N ASN A 24 -40.61 5.75 18.40
CA ASN A 24 -40.62 6.21 19.80
C ASN A 24 -41.54 5.34 20.70
N SER A 25 -41.20 5.38 21.99
CA SER A 25 -41.80 4.72 23.17
C SER A 25 -43.23 5.18 23.52
N ALA A 26 -44.02 4.32 24.19
CA ALA A 26 -44.63 4.56 25.52
C ALA A 26 -45.81 3.60 25.89
N ALA A 27 -45.63 2.92 27.04
CA ALA A 27 -46.54 2.74 28.18
C ALA A 27 -48.01 2.22 28.10
N LEU A 28 -48.20 1.09 28.80
CA LEU A 28 -49.14 0.78 29.91
C LEU A 28 -50.67 0.68 29.70
N THR A 29 -51.23 -0.47 30.10
CA THR A 29 -52.36 -0.71 31.05
C THR A 29 -52.65 -2.22 31.09
N SER A 30 -52.24 -2.98 32.11
CA SER A 30 -52.95 -3.35 33.36
C SER A 30 -54.33 -4.01 33.18
N ASN A 31 -54.44 -5.30 33.48
CA ASN A 31 -55.47 -5.80 34.40
C ASN A 31 -55.09 -7.15 35.03
N SER A 32 -55.38 -7.23 36.32
CA SER A 32 -55.05 -8.28 37.28
C SER A 32 -56.23 -9.24 37.49
N SER A 33 -55.92 -10.48 37.89
CA SER A 33 -56.68 -11.23 38.91
C SER A 33 -55.85 -12.43 39.38
N SER A 34 -56.17 -12.89 40.58
CA SER A 34 -55.26 -13.36 41.63
C SER A 34 -55.59 -14.78 42.13
N GLN A 35 -54.73 -15.27 43.06
CA GLN A 35 -54.94 -16.36 44.06
C GLN A 35 -54.55 -17.80 43.62
N SER A 36 -53.44 -18.38 44.13
CA SER A 36 -53.19 -19.07 45.44
C SER A 36 -53.81 -20.48 45.48
N SER A 37 -53.24 -21.56 46.01
CA SER A 37 -51.95 -21.97 46.58
C SER A 37 -52.07 -23.46 46.97
N SER A 38 -51.00 -24.27 46.85
CA SER A 38 -50.62 -25.47 47.64
C SER A 38 -49.90 -26.51 46.73
N LYS A 39 -48.57 -26.62 46.85
CA LYS A 39 -47.79 -27.55 47.70
C LYS A 39 -47.94 -29.03 47.30
N PHE A 40 -46.89 -29.59 46.68
CA PHE A 40 -46.26 -30.85 47.12
C PHE A 40 -44.77 -30.85 46.75
N LYS A 41 -43.93 -31.29 47.70
CA LYS A 41 -42.46 -31.34 47.68
C LYS A 41 -41.99 -32.75 47.25
N SER A 42 -40.90 -32.85 46.49
CA SER A 42 -39.65 -33.51 46.92
C SER A 42 -38.56 -33.53 45.81
N SER A 43 -37.40 -32.97 46.20
CA SER A 43 -36.06 -32.78 45.61
C SER A 43 -35.32 -34.02 45.03
N PRO A 44 -34.04 -33.94 44.60
CA PRO A 44 -33.19 -32.78 44.23
C PRO A 44 -32.55 -32.89 42.82
N GLU A 45 -32.38 -31.76 42.14
CA GLU A 45 -31.55 -31.63 40.94
C GLU A 45 -30.17 -31.07 41.30
N ASN A 46 -29.13 -31.66 40.70
CA ASN A 46 -27.72 -31.33 40.89
C ASN A 46 -27.43 -29.83 40.74
N THR A 47 -26.80 -29.24 41.76
CA THR A 47 -26.29 -27.87 41.72
C THR A 47 -25.10 -27.79 40.77
N ILE A 48 -25.33 -27.32 39.54
CA ILE A 48 -24.26 -26.82 38.67
C ILE A 48 -24.04 -25.36 39.05
N VAL A 49 -22.91 -25.09 39.70
CA VAL A 49 -22.42 -23.73 39.94
C VAL A 49 -22.03 -23.13 38.60
N HIS A 50 -22.86 -22.22 38.09
CA HIS A 50 -22.50 -21.38 36.93
C HIS A 50 -21.39 -20.40 37.35
N PRO A 51 -20.24 -20.37 36.66
CA PRO A 51 -19.25 -19.32 36.87
C PRO A 51 -19.83 -17.99 36.36
N ASP A 52 -19.79 -16.97 37.23
CA ASP A 52 -20.08 -15.58 36.90
C ASP A 52 -19.21 -15.17 35.70
N HIS A 53 -19.81 -15.04 34.51
CA HIS A 53 -19.17 -14.41 33.37
C HIS A 53 -19.12 -12.90 33.61
N GLN A 54 -18.16 -12.46 34.42
CA GLN A 54 -17.72 -11.08 34.42
C GLN A 54 -17.14 -10.77 33.03
N ALA A 55 -17.96 -10.16 32.19
CA ALA A 55 -17.55 -9.64 30.90
C ALA A 55 -16.40 -8.65 31.12
N ILE A 56 -15.19 -9.03 30.69
CA ILE A 56 -14.02 -8.16 30.63
C ILE A 56 -14.36 -7.00 29.67
N LYS A 57 -14.86 -5.89 30.23
CA LYS A 57 -15.08 -4.62 29.55
C LYS A 57 -13.77 -3.85 29.48
N THR A 58 -12.84 -4.26 28.63
CA THR A 58 -11.72 -3.41 28.23
C THR A 58 -11.72 -3.23 26.72
N ARG A 59 -12.73 -2.50 26.22
CA ARG A 59 -12.59 -1.79 24.94
C ARG A 59 -11.62 -0.63 25.18
N HIS A 60 -10.32 -0.90 25.13
CA HIS A 60 -9.34 0.17 24.93
C HIS A 60 -9.58 0.76 23.54
N THR A 61 -10.42 1.79 23.45
CA THR A 61 -10.47 2.64 22.26
C THR A 61 -9.14 3.36 22.17
N VAL A 62 -8.25 2.86 21.30
CA VAL A 62 -7.00 3.54 20.96
C VAL A 62 -7.38 4.89 20.34
N ARG A 63 -7.28 5.96 21.14
CA ARG A 63 -7.54 7.33 20.66
C ARG A 63 -6.26 7.82 20.01
N LEU A 64 -6.22 7.78 18.67
CA LEU A 64 -5.13 8.36 17.90
C LEU A 64 -5.12 9.88 18.06
N SER A 65 -3.93 10.48 18.03
CA SER A 65 -3.77 11.95 18.03
C SER A 65 -4.55 12.57 16.85
N PRO A 66 -5.14 13.76 17.00
CA PRO A 66 -5.75 14.49 15.89
C PRO A 66 -4.80 14.71 14.70
N ASP A 67 -3.49 14.81 14.96
CA ASP A 67 -2.46 14.98 13.93
C ASP A 67 -1.95 13.64 13.35
N PHE A 68 -2.57 12.49 13.69
CA PHE A 68 -2.13 11.19 13.18
C PHE A 68 -2.19 11.12 11.65
N GLY A 69 -1.05 10.82 11.03
CA GLY A 69 -0.91 10.71 9.57
C GLY A 69 -0.82 12.05 8.84
N LYS A 70 -0.75 13.18 9.55
CA LYS A 70 -0.60 14.52 8.95
C LYS A 70 0.69 14.65 8.12
N ASN A 71 1.77 13.98 8.55
CA ASN A 71 3.03 13.86 7.82
C ASN A 71 2.87 13.27 6.41
N GLN A 72 1.77 12.56 6.13
CA GLN A 72 1.48 11.95 4.82
C GLN A 72 0.84 12.94 3.84
N HIS A 73 0.29 14.07 4.32
CA HIS A 73 -0.35 15.10 3.49
C HIS A 73 0.67 16.17 3.10
N LEU A 74 1.36 15.94 2.00
CA LEU A 74 2.37 16.87 1.49
C LEU A 74 1.74 18.11 0.84
N PRO A 75 2.38 19.28 0.98
CA PRO A 75 1.93 20.49 0.31
C PRO A 75 2.04 20.34 -1.20
N ILE A 76 1.07 20.92 -1.91
CA ILE A 76 1.02 20.96 -3.37
C ILE A 76 0.43 22.30 -3.81
N ASP A 77 0.91 22.80 -4.94
CA ASP A 77 0.31 23.94 -5.61
C ASP A 77 -1.20 23.74 -5.86
N ASN A 78 -2.00 24.77 -5.58
CA ASN A 78 -3.46 24.68 -5.64
C ASN A 78 -3.96 24.42 -7.07
N GLU A 79 -3.36 25.04 -8.09
CA GLU A 79 -3.76 24.82 -9.49
C GLU A 79 -3.49 23.38 -9.91
N LEU A 80 -2.31 22.86 -9.58
CA LEU A 80 -1.97 21.47 -9.84
C LEU A 80 -2.90 20.51 -9.08
N ASN A 81 -3.21 20.79 -7.82
CA ASN A 81 -4.11 19.97 -7.01
C ASN A 81 -5.52 19.87 -7.62
N GLU A 82 -6.09 21.00 -8.03
CA GLU A 82 -7.42 21.02 -8.66
C GLU A 82 -7.43 20.28 -10.00
N ARG A 83 -6.37 20.44 -10.80
CA ARG A 83 -6.22 19.67 -12.05
C ARG A 83 -6.12 18.17 -11.79
N LEU A 84 -5.37 17.75 -10.77
CA LEU A 84 -5.25 16.34 -10.37
C LEU A 84 -6.59 15.78 -9.87
N LYS A 85 -7.34 16.53 -9.07
CA LYS A 85 -8.66 16.13 -8.57
C LYS A 85 -9.69 16.06 -9.68
N LYS A 86 -9.64 16.95 -10.69
CA LYS A 86 -10.53 16.90 -11.86
C LYS A 86 -10.42 15.56 -12.61
N VAL A 87 -9.21 15.01 -12.72
CA VAL A 87 -9.00 13.67 -13.31
C VAL A 87 -9.82 12.61 -12.56
N LEU A 88 -9.88 12.65 -11.23
CA LEU A 88 -10.67 11.70 -10.42
C LEU A 88 -12.18 11.86 -10.69
N LEU A 89 -12.66 13.08 -10.87
CA LEU A 89 -14.08 13.37 -11.13
C LEU A 89 -14.56 12.81 -12.47
N GLY A 90 -13.67 12.60 -13.44
CA GLY A 90 -14.05 12.00 -14.72
C GLY A 90 -14.21 10.47 -14.68
N PHE A 91 -14.02 9.81 -13.54
CA PHE A 91 -14.32 8.38 -13.37
C PHE A 91 -15.65 8.20 -12.62
N ASN A 92 -16.63 7.55 -13.26
CA ASN A 92 -17.91 7.23 -12.62
C ASN A 92 -17.75 6.09 -11.60
N ALA A 93 -16.76 5.22 -11.81
CA ALA A 93 -16.50 4.08 -10.93
C ALA A 93 -15.90 4.57 -9.60
N PRO A 94 -16.40 4.11 -8.44
CA PRO A 94 -16.05 4.68 -7.14
C PRO A 94 -14.58 4.40 -6.77
N ILE A 95 -13.81 5.46 -6.59
CA ILE A 95 -12.42 5.41 -6.11
C ILE A 95 -12.44 5.65 -4.59
N ARG A 96 -11.81 4.76 -3.82
CA ARG A 96 -11.80 4.84 -2.34
C ARG A 96 -10.62 5.66 -1.83
N TYR A 97 -9.45 5.40 -2.37
CA TYR A 97 -8.22 6.13 -2.09
C TYR A 97 -7.51 6.42 -3.41
N ALA A 98 -6.86 7.57 -3.51
CA ALA A 98 -6.14 7.94 -4.71
C ALA A 98 -4.91 8.76 -4.36
N PHE A 99 -3.81 8.49 -5.04
CA PHE A 99 -2.64 9.35 -5.01
C PHE A 99 -2.01 9.50 -6.38
N ALA A 100 -1.41 10.65 -6.61
CA ALA A 100 -0.60 10.93 -7.78
C ALA A 100 0.88 10.99 -7.40
N TYR A 101 1.74 10.65 -8.37
CA TYR A 101 3.14 10.42 -8.10
C TYR A 101 4.02 10.59 -9.34
N GLY A 102 5.35 10.62 -9.14
CA GLY A 102 6.30 10.57 -10.25
C GLY A 102 6.71 11.96 -10.75
N SER A 103 7.45 11.98 -11.86
CA SER A 103 8.10 13.20 -12.37
C SER A 103 7.13 14.27 -12.87
N GLY A 104 5.86 13.91 -13.13
CA GLY A 104 4.84 14.88 -13.52
C GLY A 104 4.18 15.61 -12.35
N VAL A 105 4.22 15.03 -11.15
CA VAL A 105 3.71 15.66 -9.92
C VAL A 105 4.83 16.37 -9.19
N PHE A 106 6.01 15.74 -9.12
CA PHE A 106 7.17 16.29 -8.45
C PHE A 106 8.27 16.57 -9.50
N PRO A 107 8.73 17.83 -9.63
CA PRO A 107 9.83 18.15 -10.54
C PRO A 107 11.06 17.28 -10.26
N GLN A 108 11.72 16.79 -11.31
CA GLN A 108 12.98 16.03 -11.22
C GLN A 108 14.08 16.72 -12.02
N LYS A 109 15.33 16.59 -11.58
CA LYS A 109 16.50 17.12 -12.31
C LYS A 109 16.54 16.50 -13.73
N GLY A 110 16.68 17.33 -14.76
CA GLY A 110 16.79 16.91 -16.17
C GLY A 110 15.48 16.89 -16.99
N TYR A 111 14.40 17.48 -16.48
CA TYR A 111 13.12 17.66 -17.19
C TYR A 111 12.87 19.08 -17.72
N GLU A 112 13.82 20.00 -17.54
CA GLU A 112 13.73 21.36 -18.06
C GLU A 112 13.67 21.34 -19.60
N GLY A 113 12.69 22.04 -20.18
CA GLY A 113 12.49 22.15 -21.64
C GLY A 113 11.92 20.91 -22.34
N LYS A 114 11.54 19.85 -21.63
CA LYS A 114 10.97 18.61 -22.21
C LYS A 114 9.44 18.63 -22.25
N PRO A 115 8.78 17.89 -23.17
CA PRO A 115 7.32 17.79 -23.22
C PRO A 115 6.75 17.32 -21.87
N LYS A 116 5.56 17.84 -21.51
CA LYS A 116 4.91 17.58 -20.22
C LYS A 116 4.91 16.07 -19.91
N PRO A 117 5.57 15.64 -18.81
CA PRO A 117 5.66 14.23 -18.47
C PRO A 117 4.27 13.64 -18.19
N MET A 118 4.14 12.34 -18.42
CA MET A 118 2.94 11.59 -18.08
C MET A 118 2.74 11.61 -16.55
N MET A 119 1.48 11.76 -16.13
CA MET A 119 1.09 11.79 -14.73
C MET A 119 0.72 10.38 -14.27
N ASP A 120 1.37 9.89 -13.21
CA ASP A 120 1.12 8.55 -12.68
C ASP A 120 0.15 8.64 -11.49
N PHE A 121 -0.92 7.84 -11.53
CA PHE A 121 -1.93 7.72 -10.49
C PHE A 121 -2.05 6.28 -9.99
N ILE A 122 -2.44 6.11 -8.73
CA ILE A 122 -2.95 4.86 -8.19
C ILE A 122 -4.35 5.10 -7.63
N PHE A 123 -5.29 4.24 -7.99
CA PHE A 123 -6.65 4.19 -7.48
C PHE A 123 -6.84 2.90 -6.68
N ALA A 124 -7.05 3.03 -5.38
CA ALA A 124 -7.47 1.91 -4.54
C ALA A 124 -9.00 1.82 -4.54
N VAL A 125 -9.51 0.61 -4.75
CA VAL A 125 -10.95 0.33 -4.91
C VAL A 125 -11.35 -0.87 -4.05
N ASN A 126 -12.63 -0.97 -3.66
CA ASN A 126 -13.08 -2.09 -2.84
C ASN A 126 -13.21 -3.39 -3.65
N HIS A 127 -13.80 -3.30 -4.86
CA HIS A 127 -14.10 -4.47 -5.70
C HIS A 127 -13.57 -4.23 -7.11
N PRO A 128 -12.32 -4.64 -7.40
CA PRO A 128 -11.68 -4.36 -8.69
C PRO A 128 -12.47 -4.84 -9.90
N GLN A 129 -13.06 -6.04 -9.85
CA GLN A 129 -13.88 -6.56 -10.95
C GLN A 129 -15.08 -5.64 -11.26
N HIS A 130 -15.83 -5.24 -10.23
CA HIS A 130 -16.97 -4.36 -10.41
C HIS A 130 -16.54 -2.96 -10.89
N TRP A 131 -15.47 -2.43 -10.29
CA TRP A 131 -14.88 -1.15 -10.71
C TRP A 131 -14.47 -1.18 -12.19
N HIS A 132 -13.78 -2.24 -12.64
CA HIS A 132 -13.40 -2.42 -14.03
C HIS A 132 -14.61 -2.56 -14.94
N SER A 133 -15.70 -3.20 -14.50
CA SER A 133 -16.94 -3.27 -15.27
C SER A 133 -17.50 -1.89 -15.59
N LEU A 134 -17.61 -1.04 -14.57
CA LEU A 134 -18.08 0.34 -14.73
C LEU A 134 -17.13 1.16 -15.62
N ASN A 135 -15.82 1.07 -15.36
CA ASN A 135 -14.82 1.83 -16.10
C ASN A 135 -14.64 1.33 -17.55
N ILE A 136 -14.87 0.06 -17.85
CA ILE A 136 -14.88 -0.45 -19.23
C ILE A 136 -16.10 0.10 -19.99
N ASN A 137 -17.27 0.13 -19.35
CA ASN A 137 -18.49 0.68 -19.96
C ASN A 137 -18.35 2.18 -20.25
N GLN A 138 -17.74 2.94 -19.33
CA GLN A 138 -17.51 4.36 -19.52
C GLN A 138 -16.34 4.65 -20.48
N ASN A 139 -15.22 3.95 -20.28
CA ASN A 139 -13.92 4.30 -20.85
C ASN A 139 -13.26 3.10 -21.55
N ARG A 140 -13.98 2.44 -22.47
CA ARG A 140 -13.48 1.26 -23.18
C ARG A 140 -12.11 1.50 -23.82
N SER A 141 -11.87 2.67 -24.39
CA SER A 141 -10.61 3.02 -25.07
C SER A 141 -9.37 3.06 -24.15
N HIS A 142 -9.55 3.10 -22.82
CA HIS A 142 -8.43 3.06 -21.88
C HIS A 142 -7.76 1.68 -21.84
N TYR A 143 -8.53 0.62 -22.11
CA TYR A 143 -8.09 -0.76 -22.04
C TYR A 143 -7.62 -1.26 -23.40
N SER A 144 -6.62 -2.14 -23.40
CA SER A 144 -6.24 -2.93 -24.57
C SER A 144 -7.32 -3.96 -24.95
N PHE A 145 -6.96 -4.98 -25.74
CA PHE A 145 -7.86 -6.09 -26.07
C PHE A 145 -8.41 -6.79 -24.79
N MET A 146 -7.69 -6.73 -23.67
CA MET A 146 -8.15 -7.25 -22.37
C MET A 146 -9.49 -6.67 -21.93
N GLY A 147 -9.80 -5.41 -22.30
CA GLY A 147 -11.10 -4.82 -22.03
C GLY A 147 -12.25 -5.48 -22.81
N THR A 148 -11.98 -6.09 -23.97
CA THR A 148 -12.99 -6.84 -24.75
C THR A 148 -13.34 -8.17 -24.08
N LEU A 149 -12.37 -8.79 -23.40
CA LEU A 149 -12.57 -10.03 -22.64
C LEU A 149 -13.42 -9.81 -21.37
N GLY A 150 -13.74 -8.56 -21.05
CA GLY A 150 -14.59 -8.18 -19.94
C GLY A 150 -13.84 -8.01 -18.62
N SER A 151 -14.57 -7.46 -17.63
CA SER A 151 -14.02 -7.08 -16.33
C SER A 151 -13.48 -8.24 -15.51
N ARG A 152 -14.04 -9.45 -15.66
CA ARG A 152 -13.56 -10.66 -14.99
C ARG A 152 -12.15 -11.04 -15.44
N ALA A 153 -11.87 -11.00 -16.74
CA ALA A 153 -10.55 -11.30 -17.26
C ALA A 153 -9.51 -10.28 -16.76
N VAL A 154 -9.87 -9.00 -16.78
CA VAL A 154 -9.03 -7.91 -16.25
C VAL A 154 -8.76 -8.11 -14.75
N SER A 155 -9.77 -8.42 -13.94
CA SER A 155 -9.59 -8.60 -12.50
C SER A 155 -8.79 -9.84 -12.14
N VAL A 156 -8.97 -10.95 -12.87
CA VAL A 156 -8.16 -12.16 -12.70
C VAL A 156 -6.69 -11.85 -13.02
N LEU A 157 -6.43 -11.16 -14.14
CA LEU A 157 -5.08 -10.72 -14.47
C LEU A 157 -4.53 -9.74 -13.42
N GLN A 158 -5.35 -8.85 -12.87
CA GLN A 158 -4.93 -7.92 -11.82
C GLN A 158 -4.48 -8.66 -10.56
N GLU A 159 -5.38 -9.44 -9.96
CA GLU A 159 -5.21 -9.99 -8.62
C GLU A 159 -4.29 -11.21 -8.59
N ASN A 160 -4.26 -12.01 -9.65
CA ASN A 160 -3.50 -13.26 -9.66
C ASN A 160 -2.09 -13.11 -10.26
N THR A 161 -1.67 -11.89 -10.66
CA THR A 161 -0.34 -11.70 -11.24
C THR A 161 0.40 -10.48 -10.69
N GLY A 162 1.69 -10.68 -10.42
CA GLY A 162 2.58 -9.65 -9.90
C GLY A 162 2.05 -8.97 -8.65
N ALA A 163 2.14 -7.64 -8.61
CA ALA A 163 1.81 -6.86 -7.42
C ALA A 163 0.31 -6.55 -7.18
N GLY A 164 -0.62 -7.25 -7.84
CA GLY A 164 -2.06 -6.98 -7.62
C GLY A 164 -2.57 -5.67 -8.25
N VAL A 165 -1.79 -5.03 -9.13
CA VAL A 165 -2.14 -3.74 -9.75
C VAL A 165 -2.33 -3.90 -11.26
N TYR A 166 -3.41 -3.33 -11.80
CA TYR A 166 -3.66 -3.26 -13.25
C TYR A 166 -3.45 -1.82 -13.76
N PHE A 167 -2.56 -1.64 -14.73
CA PHE A 167 -2.27 -0.31 -15.29
C PHE A 167 -2.92 -0.09 -16.65
N ASN A 168 -3.62 1.03 -16.79
CA ASN A 168 -3.94 1.65 -18.06
C ASN A 168 -2.96 2.80 -18.32
N THR A 169 -2.36 2.84 -19.51
CA THR A 169 -1.28 3.76 -19.86
C THR A 169 -1.61 4.59 -21.11
N TYR A 170 -0.98 5.76 -21.22
CA TYR A 170 -1.16 6.69 -22.34
C TYR A 170 -2.63 7.11 -22.54
N VAL A 171 -3.35 7.33 -21.45
CA VAL A 171 -4.72 7.80 -21.48
C VAL A 171 -4.70 9.32 -21.54
N LYS A 172 -5.47 9.92 -22.46
CA LYS A 172 -5.62 11.37 -22.55
C LYS A 172 -6.88 11.79 -21.81
N MET A 173 -6.75 12.65 -20.81
CA MET A 173 -7.85 13.12 -19.98
C MET A 173 -7.55 14.55 -19.52
N ASP A 174 -8.48 15.50 -19.74
CA ASP A 174 -8.29 16.92 -19.38
C ASP A 174 -6.94 17.52 -19.86
N ASN A 175 -6.57 17.29 -21.13
CA ASN A 175 -5.29 17.71 -21.73
C ASN A 175 -4.04 17.17 -21.01
N MET A 176 -4.20 16.16 -20.15
CA MET A 176 -3.12 15.46 -19.48
C MET A 176 -2.97 14.06 -20.06
N LEU A 177 -1.72 13.66 -20.28
CA LEU A 177 -1.40 12.28 -20.53
C LEU A 177 -1.22 11.59 -19.18
N ILE A 178 -2.06 10.62 -18.88
CA ILE A 178 -2.08 9.91 -17.60
C ILE A 178 -1.78 8.42 -17.77
N LYS A 179 -1.22 7.85 -16.71
CA LYS A 179 -1.18 6.43 -16.42
C LYS A 179 -1.83 6.23 -15.07
N TYR A 180 -2.76 5.30 -14.95
CA TYR A 180 -3.38 4.98 -13.67
C TYR A 180 -3.35 3.48 -13.41
N GLY A 181 -2.97 3.12 -12.19
CA GLY A 181 -3.01 1.76 -11.67
C GLY A 181 -4.23 1.56 -10.79
N VAL A 182 -4.93 0.45 -10.95
CA VAL A 182 -6.04 0.03 -10.10
C VAL A 182 -5.56 -1.09 -9.19
N VAL A 183 -5.86 -0.99 -7.90
CA VAL A 183 -5.49 -1.98 -6.88
C VAL A 183 -6.63 -2.11 -5.87
N SER A 184 -6.82 -3.28 -5.27
CA SER A 184 -7.79 -3.39 -4.17
C SER A 184 -7.28 -2.70 -2.90
N VAL A 185 -8.17 -2.15 -2.08
CA VAL A 185 -7.79 -1.58 -0.76
C VAL A 185 -7.11 -2.65 0.11
N ASP A 186 -7.56 -3.90 0.04
CA ASP A 186 -6.99 -4.97 0.85
C ASP A 186 -5.58 -5.34 0.38
N SER A 187 -5.32 -5.39 -0.93
CA SER A 187 -4.00 -5.71 -1.48
C SER A 187 -2.98 -4.61 -1.16
N ILE A 188 -3.36 -3.32 -1.27
CA ILE A 188 -2.46 -2.23 -0.87
C ILE A 188 -2.19 -2.25 0.64
N CYS A 189 -3.22 -2.43 1.49
CA CYS A 189 -3.01 -2.51 2.95
C CYS A 189 -2.12 -3.70 3.35
N LYS A 190 -2.31 -4.88 2.74
CA LYS A 190 -1.45 -6.04 2.98
C LYS A 190 0.01 -5.75 2.62
N ASP A 191 0.23 -5.14 1.46
CA ASP A 191 1.60 -4.79 1.04
C ASP A 191 2.21 -3.75 1.98
N LEU A 192 1.47 -2.71 2.38
CA LEU A 192 1.93 -1.69 3.33
C LEU A 192 2.29 -2.23 4.72
N LEU A 193 1.52 -3.21 5.23
CA LEU A 193 1.71 -3.77 6.56
C LEU A 193 2.72 -4.92 6.62
N HIS A 194 2.85 -5.69 5.54
CA HIS A 194 3.58 -6.96 5.57
C HIS A 194 4.72 -7.05 4.56
N TRP A 195 4.79 -6.12 3.60
CA TRP A 195 5.73 -6.14 2.47
C TRP A 195 5.64 -7.46 1.68
N GLU A 196 4.42 -7.85 1.29
CA GLU A 196 4.15 -9.05 0.49
C GLU A 196 4.88 -9.00 -0.87
N ASN A 197 5.00 -7.82 -1.47
CA ASN A 197 5.73 -7.64 -2.73
C ASN A 197 6.53 -6.33 -2.80
N LEU A 198 6.35 -5.43 -1.83
CA LEU A 198 7.08 -4.16 -1.70
C LEU A 198 6.87 -3.22 -2.91
N TYR A 199 5.87 -3.47 -3.74
CA TYR A 199 5.63 -2.70 -4.96
C TYR A 199 4.86 -1.42 -4.66
N MET A 200 3.75 -1.51 -3.92
CA MET A 200 3.00 -0.34 -3.46
C MET A 200 3.65 0.25 -2.22
N ALA A 201 4.04 -0.59 -1.27
CA ALA A 201 4.76 -0.15 -0.07
C ALA A 201 6.03 0.61 -0.41
N GLY A 202 6.84 0.04 -1.31
CA GLY A 202 8.04 0.69 -1.81
C GLY A 202 7.77 2.00 -2.53
N ARG A 203 6.66 2.10 -3.28
CA ARG A 203 6.29 3.38 -3.89
C ARG A 203 5.94 4.42 -2.82
N MET A 204 5.21 4.01 -1.78
CA MET A 204 4.71 4.89 -0.72
C MET A 204 5.76 5.18 0.37
N HIS A 205 6.96 4.58 0.34
CA HIS A 205 8.11 5.06 1.14
C HIS A 205 8.61 6.44 0.69
N LYS A 206 8.24 6.86 -0.51
CA LYS A 206 8.68 8.11 -1.15
C LYS A 206 7.50 9.07 -1.25
N PRO A 207 7.74 10.38 -1.39
CA PRO A 207 6.69 11.38 -1.57
C PRO A 207 5.63 11.00 -2.62
N ILE A 208 4.37 11.21 -2.23
CA ILE A 208 3.14 11.05 -3.01
C ILE A 208 2.19 12.21 -2.68
N ILE A 209 1.28 12.54 -3.59
CA ILE A 209 0.20 13.50 -3.33
C ILE A 209 -1.10 12.73 -3.18
N ILE A 210 -1.65 12.73 -1.97
CA ILE A 210 -2.94 12.11 -1.67
C ILE A 210 -4.05 13.01 -2.21
N LEU A 211 -4.82 12.48 -3.15
CA LEU A 211 -5.94 13.18 -3.80
C LEU A 211 -7.28 12.79 -3.18
N ARG A 212 -7.36 11.57 -2.63
CA ARG A 212 -8.49 11.06 -1.89
C ARG A 212 -8.00 10.11 -0.82
N ASP A 213 -8.49 10.27 0.40
CA ASP A 213 -7.99 9.58 1.58
C ASP A 213 -8.93 8.44 2.06
N ASP A 214 -8.36 7.45 2.74
CA ASP A 214 -9.04 6.30 3.35
C ASP A 214 -8.31 5.92 4.64
N ALA A 215 -9.04 5.82 5.75
CA ALA A 215 -8.46 5.65 7.08
C ALA A 215 -7.64 4.35 7.23
N ARG A 216 -8.03 3.27 6.54
CA ARG A 216 -7.29 1.99 6.61
C ARG A 216 -5.93 2.12 5.94
N ILE A 217 -5.88 2.78 4.79
CA ILE A 217 -4.64 3.02 4.05
C ILE A 217 -3.76 4.02 4.79
N ARG A 218 -4.33 5.10 5.36
CA ARG A 218 -3.58 6.08 6.17
C ARG A 218 -2.89 5.44 7.37
N LEU A 219 -3.59 4.55 8.08
CA LEU A 219 -3.01 3.78 9.20
C LEU A 219 -1.91 2.83 8.72
N ALA A 220 -2.19 2.02 7.70
CA ALA A 220 -1.21 1.08 7.14
C ALA A 220 0.03 1.80 6.60
N GLN A 221 -0.15 2.97 6.00
CA GLN A 221 0.94 3.78 5.49
C GLN A 221 1.82 4.35 6.61
N GLN A 222 1.26 4.70 7.76
CA GLN A 222 2.08 5.12 8.92
C GLN A 222 3.00 3.98 9.36
N VAL A 223 2.47 2.76 9.46
CA VAL A 223 3.26 1.56 9.78
C VAL A 223 4.33 1.31 8.72
N ASN A 224 3.98 1.50 7.44
CA ASN A 224 4.91 1.34 6.32
C ASN A 224 6.08 2.33 6.38
N LEU A 225 5.82 3.61 6.68
CA LEU A 225 6.87 4.63 6.84
C LEU A 225 7.77 4.36 8.05
N THR A 226 7.20 3.94 9.19
CA THR A 226 8.02 3.53 10.34
C THR A 226 8.87 2.31 10.02
N SER A 227 8.33 1.35 9.25
CA SER A 227 9.05 0.14 8.84
C SER A 227 10.19 0.44 7.87
N SER A 228 10.01 1.35 6.91
CA SER A 228 11.09 1.78 6.01
C SER A 228 12.17 2.54 6.75
N LEU A 229 11.81 3.38 7.73
CA LEU A 229 12.76 4.07 8.60
C LEU A 229 13.60 3.06 9.39
N LYS A 230 12.98 2.11 10.11
CA LYS A 230 13.70 1.05 10.85
C LYS A 230 14.62 0.23 9.94
N THR A 231 14.15 -0.12 8.74
CA THR A 231 14.97 -0.87 7.77
C THR A 231 16.18 -0.06 7.30
N ALA A 232 16.01 1.23 7.03
CA ALA A 232 17.11 2.08 6.63
C ALA A 232 18.13 2.29 7.75
N LEU A 233 17.67 2.48 9.00
CA LEU A 233 18.54 2.57 10.18
C LEU A 233 19.41 1.31 10.34
N LEU A 234 18.81 0.12 10.14
CA LEU A 234 19.52 -1.15 10.18
C LEU A 234 20.58 -1.32 9.08
N LEU A 235 20.49 -0.59 7.97
CA LEU A 235 21.45 -0.62 6.86
C LEU A 235 22.48 0.51 6.93
N LEU A 236 22.31 1.46 7.85
CA LEU A 236 23.16 2.64 8.00
C LEU A 236 24.17 2.46 9.14
N PRO A 237 25.34 3.13 9.05
CA PRO A 237 26.30 3.18 10.14
C PRO A 237 25.75 3.97 11.33
N LYS A 238 26.53 4.05 12.42
CA LYS A 238 26.18 4.81 13.63
C LYS A 238 25.88 6.28 13.37
N ASN A 239 26.68 6.91 12.51
CA ASN A 239 26.56 8.32 12.14
C ASN A 239 26.28 8.43 10.64
N PHE A 240 25.23 9.17 10.27
CA PHE A 240 24.83 9.34 8.88
C PHE A 240 24.13 10.69 8.69
N THR A 241 23.97 11.12 7.44
CA THR A 241 23.24 12.35 7.10
C THR A 241 21.77 12.08 6.77
N GLU A 242 20.93 13.11 6.82
CA GLU A 242 19.55 13.05 6.32
C GLU A 242 19.49 12.57 4.85
N GLU A 243 20.41 13.05 4.02
CA GLU A 243 20.48 12.61 2.62
C GLU A 243 20.76 11.10 2.53
N GLN A 244 21.71 10.58 3.30
CA GLN A 244 22.01 9.14 3.35
C GLN A 244 20.80 8.33 3.83
N LEU A 245 20.06 8.83 4.82
CA LEU A 245 18.83 8.21 5.30
C LEU A 245 17.79 8.11 4.18
N TYR A 246 17.47 9.23 3.54
CA TYR A 246 16.44 9.25 2.50
C TYR A 246 16.85 8.50 1.23
N LEU A 247 18.14 8.50 0.88
CA LEU A 247 18.69 7.64 -0.18
C LEU A 247 18.50 6.16 0.14
N THR A 248 18.77 5.75 1.38
CA THR A 248 18.62 4.37 1.83
C THR A 248 17.16 3.95 1.79
N ILE A 249 16.26 4.74 2.38
CA ILE A 249 14.80 4.53 2.35
C ILE A 249 14.29 4.42 0.90
N ALA A 250 14.66 5.37 0.04
CA ALA A 250 14.19 5.39 -1.35
C ALA A 250 14.72 4.19 -2.15
N SER A 251 15.88 3.65 -1.79
CA SER A 251 16.54 2.50 -2.42
C SER A 251 15.97 1.14 -2.04
N ILE A 252 15.23 1.01 -0.93
CA ILE A 252 14.64 -0.27 -0.47
C ILE A 252 13.88 -0.94 -1.62
N SER A 253 12.98 -0.19 -2.28
CA SER A 253 12.16 -0.72 -3.38
C SER A 253 12.91 -0.95 -4.70
N PHE A 254 14.22 -0.72 -4.73
CA PHE A 254 15.09 -0.95 -5.89
C PHE A 254 16.09 -2.09 -5.65
N LYS A 255 16.23 -2.58 -4.42
CA LYS A 255 17.02 -3.77 -4.11
C LYS A 255 16.34 -4.97 -4.77
N GLY A 256 17.00 -5.62 -5.73
CA GLY A 256 16.42 -6.72 -6.54
C GLY A 256 15.53 -6.29 -7.72
N ASP A 257 15.31 -4.99 -7.96
CA ASP A 257 14.55 -4.56 -9.15
C ASP A 257 15.44 -4.67 -10.41
N PHE A 258 15.19 -5.70 -11.22
CA PHE A 258 15.97 -5.96 -12.44
C PHE A 258 15.98 -4.76 -13.40
N ARG A 259 14.94 -3.91 -13.40
CA ARG A 259 14.85 -2.73 -14.27
C ARG A 259 15.91 -1.67 -13.93
N ARG A 260 16.47 -1.71 -12.73
CA ARG A 260 17.62 -0.87 -12.36
C ARG A 260 18.84 -1.18 -13.22
N TYR A 261 19.03 -2.44 -13.58
CA TYR A 261 20.13 -2.90 -14.43
C TYR A 261 19.79 -2.76 -15.92
N VAL A 262 18.50 -2.65 -16.26
CA VAL A 262 18.01 -2.61 -17.64
C VAL A 262 17.01 -1.47 -17.85
N GLY A 263 17.48 -0.35 -18.43
CA GLY A 263 16.61 0.69 -18.99
C GLY A 263 16.08 1.76 -18.02
N GLU A 264 16.36 1.69 -16.72
CA GLU A 264 16.17 2.82 -15.80
C GLU A 264 17.47 3.64 -15.63
N ASN A 265 17.33 4.94 -15.35
CA ASN A 265 18.48 5.80 -15.04
C ASN A 265 19.11 5.34 -13.70
N PRO A 266 20.42 5.00 -13.63
CA PRO A 266 21.06 4.51 -12.42
C PRO A 266 21.06 5.55 -11.29
N ASN A 267 21.07 6.84 -11.63
CA ASN A 267 21.02 7.96 -10.68
C ASN A 267 19.59 8.34 -10.28
N LYS A 268 18.57 7.58 -10.70
CA LYS A 268 17.16 7.95 -10.49
C LYS A 268 16.81 8.13 -9.01
N VAL A 269 17.31 7.27 -8.12
CA VAL A 269 17.08 7.40 -6.68
C VAL A 269 17.67 8.72 -6.16
N LYS A 270 18.94 8.99 -6.47
CA LYS A 270 19.62 10.23 -6.10
C LYS A 270 18.91 11.48 -6.63
N ASN A 271 18.44 11.43 -7.88
CA ASN A 271 17.71 12.54 -8.50
C ASN A 271 16.35 12.79 -7.84
N VAL A 272 15.67 11.74 -7.36
CA VAL A 272 14.41 11.89 -6.63
C VAL A 272 14.66 12.49 -5.26
N VAL A 273 15.62 11.96 -4.50
CA VAL A 273 15.90 12.42 -3.12
C VAL A 273 16.39 13.87 -3.11
N SER A 274 17.42 14.19 -3.90
CA SER A 274 18.01 15.54 -3.94
C SER A 274 17.01 16.65 -4.28
N LYS A 275 16.00 16.37 -5.12
CA LYS A 275 14.95 17.35 -5.48
C LYS A 275 13.77 17.38 -4.51
N GLN A 276 13.66 16.43 -3.60
CA GLN A 276 12.50 16.26 -2.72
C GLN A 276 12.88 16.14 -1.24
N MET A 277 14.08 16.57 -0.85
CA MET A 277 14.57 16.53 0.54
C MET A 277 13.54 17.07 1.54
N GLY A 278 12.94 18.24 1.26
CA GLY A 278 11.90 18.81 2.12
C GLY A 278 10.67 17.92 2.28
N ASN A 279 10.23 17.24 1.21
CA ASN A 279 9.10 16.30 1.28
C ASN A 279 9.43 15.02 2.04
N PHE A 280 10.67 14.52 1.94
CA PHE A 280 11.14 13.42 2.78
C PHE A 280 11.21 13.83 4.25
N ASN A 281 11.72 15.02 4.55
CA ASN A 281 11.75 15.57 5.89
C ASN A 281 10.32 15.65 6.49
N LEU A 282 9.34 16.15 5.73
CA LEU A 282 7.93 16.14 6.16
C LEU A 282 7.39 14.74 6.48
N LEU A 283 7.77 13.72 5.71
CA LEU A 283 7.32 12.34 5.95
C LEU A 283 7.93 11.73 7.21
N TYR A 284 9.21 12.00 7.47
CA TYR A 284 10.03 11.22 8.41
C TYR A 284 10.50 11.98 9.66
N ALA A 285 10.52 13.31 9.68
CA ALA A 285 11.07 14.07 10.82
C ALA A 285 10.39 13.73 12.15
N ASP A 286 9.06 13.69 12.18
CA ASP A 286 8.31 13.33 13.40
C ASP A 286 8.42 11.84 13.75
N LEU A 287 8.61 10.98 12.74
CA LEU A 287 8.88 9.55 12.96
C LEU A 287 10.24 9.33 13.60
N ILE A 288 11.26 10.08 13.17
CA ILE A 288 12.62 10.05 13.74
C ILE A 288 12.57 10.52 15.19
N LYS A 289 11.93 11.66 15.48
CA LYS A 289 11.75 12.17 16.85
C LYS A 289 11.01 11.20 17.77
N GLY A 290 10.13 10.37 17.20
CA GLY A 290 9.38 9.35 17.95
C GLY A 290 10.16 8.05 18.22
N LEU A 291 11.33 7.86 17.62
CA LEU A 291 12.17 6.68 17.86
C LEU A 291 13.21 6.98 18.96
N PRO A 292 13.31 6.13 20.01
CA PRO A 292 14.23 6.38 21.12
C PRO A 292 15.71 6.11 20.77
N ASN A 293 15.99 5.52 19.62
CA ASN A 293 17.31 5.01 19.24
C ASN A 293 17.97 5.80 18.10
N VAL A 294 17.44 6.97 17.74
CA VAL A 294 18.02 7.87 16.74
C VAL A 294 17.74 9.31 17.13
N GLU A 295 18.73 10.18 16.99
CA GLU A 295 18.62 11.60 17.31
C GLU A 295 19.32 12.47 16.26
N PHE A 296 18.91 13.74 16.18
CA PHE A 296 19.58 14.75 15.37
C PHE A 296 20.74 15.33 16.17
N THR A 297 21.97 15.23 15.64
CA THR A 297 23.19 15.77 16.25
C THR A 297 23.66 17.07 15.58
N GLY A 298 22.96 17.50 14.53
CA GLY A 298 23.18 18.74 13.81
C GLY A 298 22.02 19.03 12.85
N SER A 299 22.18 20.03 11.99
CA SER A 299 21.14 20.43 11.02
C SER A 299 20.77 19.36 10.01
N ASP A 300 21.70 18.46 9.68
CA ASP A 300 21.55 17.43 8.64
C ASP A 300 22.19 16.09 9.04
N LYS A 301 22.62 15.95 10.31
CA LYS A 301 23.32 14.79 10.84
C LYS A 301 22.49 14.07 11.87
N LEU A 302 22.50 12.75 11.80
CA LEU A 302 21.85 11.86 12.73
C LEU A 302 22.84 10.87 13.31
N GLN A 303 22.59 10.49 14.55
CA GLN A 303 23.28 9.42 15.24
C GLN A 303 22.25 8.41 15.75
N GLN A 304 22.55 7.13 15.61
CA GLN A 304 21.71 6.04 16.13
C GLN A 304 22.45 5.18 17.14
N ASP A 305 21.69 4.47 17.98
CA ASP A 305 22.24 3.46 18.88
C ASP A 305 22.56 2.17 18.10
N ASP A 306 23.82 1.74 18.17
CA ASP A 306 24.35 0.53 17.55
C ASP A 306 24.31 -0.71 18.46
N ASN A 307 23.69 -0.62 19.64
CA ASN A 307 23.52 -1.74 20.55
C ASN A 307 22.76 -2.90 19.87
N PRO A 308 23.34 -4.11 19.82
CA PRO A 308 22.70 -5.25 19.16
C PRO A 308 21.34 -5.64 19.73
N ARG A 309 21.05 -5.34 21.01
CA ARG A 309 19.72 -5.58 21.59
C ARG A 309 18.66 -4.66 20.96
N ILE A 310 19.00 -3.39 20.76
CA ILE A 310 18.10 -2.39 20.15
C ILE A 310 17.93 -2.69 18.66
N ARG A 311 19.02 -2.99 17.95
CA ARG A 311 18.97 -3.43 16.56
C ARG A 311 18.15 -4.71 16.39
N GLY A 312 18.34 -5.70 17.26
CA GLY A 312 17.53 -6.92 17.29
C GLY A 312 16.04 -6.62 17.49
N LYS A 313 15.70 -5.68 18.38
CA LYS A 313 14.32 -5.24 18.55
C LYS A 313 13.75 -4.58 17.28
N MET A 314 14.54 -3.75 16.59
CA MET A 314 14.13 -3.20 15.29
C MET A 314 13.85 -4.29 14.26
N ILE A 315 14.72 -5.30 14.14
CA ILE A 315 14.53 -6.46 13.24
C ILE A 315 13.23 -7.21 13.59
N GLN A 316 12.99 -7.42 14.89
CA GLN A 316 11.76 -8.08 15.36
C GLN A 316 10.50 -7.31 14.95
N ASP A 317 10.56 -5.98 14.89
CA ASP A 317 9.42 -5.13 14.55
C ASP A 317 9.25 -4.90 13.03
N LEU A 318 10.16 -5.44 12.20
CA LEU A 318 10.05 -5.32 10.75
C LEU A 318 8.81 -6.06 10.21
N PRO A 319 8.31 -5.67 9.01
CA PRO A 319 7.22 -6.35 8.35
C PRO A 319 7.48 -7.85 8.21
N ARG A 320 6.41 -8.63 8.44
CA ARG A 320 6.48 -10.09 8.60
C ARG A 320 7.31 -10.78 7.52
N VAL A 321 7.13 -10.42 6.25
CA VAL A 321 7.79 -11.08 5.12
C VAL A 321 9.30 -10.84 5.16
N LEU A 322 9.75 -9.59 5.31
CA LEU A 322 11.17 -9.29 5.42
C LEU A 322 11.79 -9.91 6.67
N ARG A 323 11.10 -9.81 7.81
CA ARG A 323 11.56 -10.42 9.07
C ARG A 323 11.76 -11.93 8.95
N HIS A 324 10.86 -12.62 8.24
CA HIS A 324 10.99 -14.04 7.98
C HIS A 324 12.19 -14.34 7.06
N LYS A 325 12.36 -13.57 5.98
CA LYS A 325 13.50 -13.72 5.06
C LYS A 325 14.85 -13.56 5.77
N ILE A 326 15.00 -12.50 6.58
CA ILE A 326 16.21 -12.26 7.38
C ILE A 326 16.51 -13.45 8.31
N ARG A 327 15.47 -13.99 8.95
CA ARG A 327 15.60 -15.13 9.86
C ARG A 327 16.07 -16.38 9.12
N GLU A 328 15.54 -16.65 7.93
CA GLU A 328 15.96 -17.79 7.11
C GLU A 328 17.40 -17.66 6.61
N GLU A 329 17.82 -16.48 6.15
CA GLU A 329 19.22 -16.24 5.74
C GLU A 329 20.19 -16.48 6.89
N HIS A 330 19.88 -15.95 8.08
CA HIS A 330 20.67 -16.21 9.27
C HIS A 330 20.72 -17.71 9.63
N ARG A 331 19.57 -18.41 9.56
CA ARG A 331 19.49 -19.86 9.80
C ARG A 331 20.39 -20.63 8.84
N MET A 332 20.37 -20.28 7.55
CA MET A 332 21.18 -20.93 6.53
C MET A 332 22.68 -20.69 6.77
N LYS A 333 23.09 -19.49 7.19
CA LYS A 333 24.48 -19.22 7.55
C LYS A 333 24.94 -20.01 8.78
N LEU A 334 24.09 -20.15 9.80
CA LEU A 334 24.42 -20.97 10.98
C LEU A 334 24.63 -22.44 10.60
N ILE A 335 23.75 -23.01 9.78
CA ILE A 335 23.87 -24.40 9.30
C ILE A 335 25.16 -24.60 8.51
N ARG A 336 25.49 -23.68 7.60
CA ARG A 336 26.75 -23.73 6.82
C ARG A 336 27.99 -23.71 7.72
N ASN A 337 27.91 -23.02 8.85
CA ASN A 337 29.00 -22.89 9.82
C ASN A 337 28.94 -23.98 10.93
N GLY A 338 28.09 -25.00 10.80
CA GLY A 338 27.94 -26.07 11.79
C GLY A 338 27.42 -25.61 13.16
N LYS A 339 26.79 -24.44 13.24
CA LYS A 339 26.26 -23.87 14.49
C LYS A 339 24.79 -24.24 14.68
N THR A 340 24.38 -24.40 15.94
CA THR A 340 23.01 -24.75 16.32
C THR A 340 22.07 -23.54 16.25
N TRP A 341 20.82 -23.80 15.86
CA TRP A 341 19.75 -22.82 15.90
C TRP A 341 19.23 -22.62 17.33
N VAL A 342 19.11 -21.37 17.78
CA VAL A 342 18.53 -21.02 19.09
C VAL A 342 17.02 -20.85 18.95
N SER A 343 16.22 -21.43 19.85
CA SER A 343 14.74 -21.41 19.74
C SER A 343 14.07 -20.19 20.38
N ASP A 344 14.76 -19.39 21.20
CA ASP A 344 14.18 -18.18 21.81
C ASP A 344 14.17 -17.00 20.80
N ASP A 345 12.97 -16.54 20.44
CA ASP A 345 12.75 -15.43 19.52
C ASP A 345 13.47 -14.13 19.94
N LYS A 346 13.54 -13.80 21.24
CA LYS A 346 14.23 -12.58 21.69
C LYS A 346 15.73 -12.67 21.47
N GLU A 347 16.28 -13.86 21.70
CA GLU A 347 17.70 -14.12 21.54
C GLU A 347 18.10 -14.24 20.06
N ILE A 348 17.23 -14.80 19.22
CA ILE A 348 17.43 -14.90 17.76
C ILE A 348 17.72 -13.53 17.15
N TYR A 349 16.88 -12.52 17.40
CA TYR A 349 17.05 -11.22 16.74
C TYR A 349 18.26 -10.43 17.25
N LYS A 350 18.60 -10.58 18.54
CA LYS A 350 19.86 -10.04 19.07
C LYS A 350 21.05 -10.72 18.38
N ASN A 351 21.03 -12.04 18.23
CA ASN A 351 22.10 -12.80 17.58
C ASN A 351 22.25 -12.42 16.10
N ILE A 352 21.13 -12.21 15.39
CA ILE A 352 21.16 -11.67 14.02
C ILE A 352 21.87 -10.33 14.00
N ALA A 353 21.47 -9.38 14.86
CA ALA A 353 22.07 -8.05 14.91
C ALA A 353 23.54 -8.04 15.37
N SER A 354 23.98 -9.07 16.10
CA SER A 354 25.38 -9.27 16.49
C SER A 354 26.21 -10.00 15.43
N SER A 355 25.58 -10.58 14.40
CA SER A 355 26.30 -11.26 13.34
C SER A 355 27.07 -10.25 12.49
N GLU A 356 28.32 -10.57 12.19
CA GLU A 356 29.08 -9.86 11.17
C GLU A 356 28.38 -9.95 9.81
N GLY A 357 28.20 -8.79 9.17
CA GLY A 357 27.55 -8.64 7.87
C GLY A 357 26.05 -8.93 7.88
N TYR A 358 25.33 -8.72 8.98
CA TYR A 358 23.89 -8.99 9.05
C TYR A 358 23.08 -8.15 8.04
N GLU A 359 23.62 -7.02 7.60
CA GLU A 359 23.05 -6.18 6.55
C GLU A 359 22.80 -6.99 5.27
N GLU A 360 23.66 -7.96 4.96
CA GLU A 360 23.49 -8.86 3.81
C GLU A 360 22.19 -9.68 3.89
N TYR A 361 21.77 -10.11 5.09
CA TYR A 361 20.50 -10.83 5.25
C TYR A 361 19.30 -9.93 4.91
N ILE A 362 19.39 -8.65 5.29
CA ILE A 362 18.36 -7.65 4.98
C ILE A 362 18.34 -7.38 3.49
N GLU A 363 19.51 -7.16 2.87
CA GLU A 363 19.60 -6.87 1.44
C GLU A 363 19.13 -8.05 0.57
N THR A 364 19.52 -9.26 0.92
CA THR A 364 19.05 -10.50 0.27
C THR A 364 17.55 -10.66 0.43
N GLY A 365 17.03 -10.50 1.66
CA GLY A 365 15.59 -10.57 1.91
C GLY A 365 14.78 -9.54 1.13
N LEU A 366 15.27 -8.30 1.03
CA LEU A 366 14.66 -7.26 0.20
C LEU A 366 14.68 -7.62 -1.29
N SER A 367 15.82 -8.12 -1.77
CA SER A 367 16.00 -8.51 -3.18
C SER A 367 14.99 -9.59 -3.58
N GLU A 368 14.82 -10.62 -2.75
CA GLU A 368 13.88 -11.71 -2.99
C GLU A 368 12.42 -11.24 -3.04
N ILE A 369 12.05 -10.29 -2.17
CA ILE A 369 10.68 -9.74 -2.15
C ILE A 369 10.40 -8.93 -3.42
N VAL A 370 11.36 -8.13 -3.88
CA VAL A 370 11.15 -7.16 -4.98
C VAL A 370 11.27 -7.80 -6.36
N PHE A 371 12.15 -8.79 -6.53
CA PHE A 371 12.53 -9.30 -7.85
C PHE A 371 11.34 -9.85 -8.66
N TRP A 372 10.61 -10.83 -8.12
CA TRP A 372 9.52 -11.49 -8.84
C TRP A 372 8.34 -10.55 -9.17
N PRO A 373 7.88 -9.70 -8.23
CA PRO A 373 6.86 -8.70 -8.54
C PRO A 373 7.30 -7.69 -9.60
N ALA A 374 8.55 -7.23 -9.58
CA ALA A 374 9.06 -6.29 -10.58
C ALA A 374 9.10 -6.91 -11.98
N LEU A 375 9.57 -8.16 -12.10
CA LEU A 375 9.63 -8.92 -13.35
C LEU A 375 8.23 -9.15 -13.93
N THR A 376 7.35 -9.74 -13.15
CA THR A 376 5.97 -10.04 -13.57
C THR A 376 5.17 -8.78 -13.90
N GLN A 377 5.37 -7.67 -13.18
CA GLN A 377 4.74 -6.40 -13.53
C GLN A 377 5.25 -5.80 -14.83
N SER A 378 6.54 -5.97 -15.14
CA SER A 378 7.09 -5.52 -16.42
C SER A 378 6.52 -6.32 -17.59
N LEU A 379 6.43 -7.65 -17.45
CA LEU A 379 5.81 -8.53 -18.43
C LEU A 379 4.31 -8.21 -18.60
N LYS A 380 3.58 -8.04 -17.49
CA LYS A 380 2.18 -7.61 -17.52
C LYS A 380 2.01 -6.27 -18.23
N GLY A 381 2.90 -5.30 -17.97
CA GLY A 381 2.86 -4.00 -18.62
C GLY A 381 2.95 -4.09 -20.14
N ILE A 382 3.72 -5.06 -20.66
CA ILE A 382 3.80 -5.31 -22.11
C ILE A 382 2.45 -5.79 -22.65
N LEU A 383 1.81 -6.72 -21.96
CA LEU A 383 0.51 -7.29 -22.32
C LEU A 383 -0.63 -6.27 -22.21
N THR A 384 -0.69 -5.52 -21.11
CA THR A 384 -1.82 -4.61 -20.83
C THR A 384 -1.77 -3.32 -21.63
N ALA A 385 -0.58 -2.80 -21.95
CA ALA A 385 -0.47 -1.61 -22.81
C ALA A 385 -0.68 -1.96 -24.30
N GLY A 386 -0.46 -3.22 -24.70
CA GLY A 386 -0.47 -3.66 -26.10
C GLY A 386 0.87 -3.39 -26.80
N MET A 387 1.21 -4.22 -27.78
CA MET A 387 2.57 -4.26 -28.39
C MET A 387 3.11 -2.89 -28.81
N PHE A 388 2.29 -2.05 -29.46
CA PHE A 388 2.69 -0.72 -29.93
C PHE A 388 2.97 0.29 -28.80
N LYS A 389 2.14 0.36 -27.74
CA LYS A 389 2.36 1.28 -26.61
C LYS A 389 3.53 0.82 -25.75
N SER A 390 3.72 -0.49 -25.61
CA SER A 390 4.83 -1.10 -24.88
C SER A 390 6.18 -0.82 -25.56
N ALA A 391 6.24 -0.90 -26.89
CA ALA A 391 7.43 -0.51 -27.66
C ALA A 391 7.78 0.98 -27.49
N LYS A 392 6.79 1.87 -27.57
CA LYS A 392 6.97 3.32 -27.34
C LYS A 392 7.43 3.62 -25.91
N TYR A 393 6.87 2.95 -24.90
CA TYR A 393 7.27 3.12 -23.51
C TYR A 393 8.72 2.67 -23.26
N THR A 394 9.06 1.47 -23.72
CA THR A 394 10.39 0.89 -23.59
C THR A 394 11.43 1.74 -24.32
N SER A 395 11.14 2.18 -25.54
CA SER A 395 11.99 3.10 -26.30
C SER A 395 12.24 4.43 -25.57
N SER A 396 11.21 5.01 -24.94
CA SER A 396 11.38 6.26 -24.16
C SER A 396 12.21 6.10 -22.89
N LYS A 397 12.27 4.89 -22.32
CA LYS A 397 13.10 4.56 -21.16
C LYS A 397 14.54 4.28 -21.60
N LEU A 398 14.69 3.51 -22.67
CA LEU A 398 15.98 3.15 -23.24
C LEU A 398 16.70 4.39 -23.82
N SER A 399 15.99 5.30 -24.49
CA SER A 399 16.58 6.55 -24.98
C SER A 399 17.12 7.41 -23.84
N LYS A 400 16.43 7.46 -22.69
CA LYS A 400 16.93 8.15 -21.49
C LYS A 400 18.17 7.48 -20.89
N TRP A 401 18.30 6.16 -21.05
CA TRP A 401 19.46 5.41 -20.59
C TRP A 401 20.68 5.61 -21.52
N ILE A 402 20.45 5.66 -22.84
CA ILE A 402 21.50 5.83 -23.86
C ILE A 402 22.01 7.27 -23.94
N LEU A 403 21.13 8.28 -23.88
CA LEU A 403 21.46 9.72 -24.04
C LEU A 403 22.10 10.36 -22.78
N ARG A 404 22.90 9.61 -22.04
CA ARG A 404 23.59 10.09 -20.82
C ARG A 404 24.74 11.05 -21.18
N PRO A 405 24.88 12.22 -20.54
CA PRO A 405 26.19 12.84 -20.39
C PRO A 405 27.01 11.99 -19.41
N GLN A 406 28.31 11.80 -19.70
CA GLN A 406 29.23 11.00 -18.87
C GLN A 406 29.38 11.57 -17.46
#